data_AF-A0A2D8HYQ9-F1
#
_entry.id   AF-A0A2D8HYQ9-F1
#
_cell.length_a   1.000
_cell.length_b   1.000
_cell.length_c   1.000
_cell.angle_alpha   90.00
_cell.angle_beta   90.00
_cell.angle_gamma   90.00
#
_symmetry.space_group_name_H-M   'P 1'
#
loop_
_entity.id
_entity.type
_entity.pdbx_description
1 polymer ?
#
loop_
_entity_poly.entity_id
_entity_poly.type
_entity_poly.pdbx_seq_one_letter_code
_entity_poly.pdbx_strand_id
1 'polypeptide(L)' 'MSKVVITGCASGIGREVTQKLLAAGHEIIGIDLRDADIIADLSTFEGRKKAISETLDKTGSEIDILITAAGMG' A
#
# COMPACT_ATOMS: atom_id res chain seq x y z
N MET A 1 3.47 15.98 7.25
CA MET A 1 2.79 14.68 7.21
C MET A 1 2.48 14.40 5.76
N SER A 2 2.96 13.28 5.22
CA SER A 2 2.78 12.92 3.80
C SER A 2 1.91 11.68 3.69
N LYS A 3 1.14 11.57 2.61
CA LYS A 3 0.29 10.42 2.32
C LYS A 3 1.05 9.41 1.46
N VAL A 4 1.25 8.22 2.01
CA VAL A 4 2.06 7.17 1.41
C VAL A 4 1.19 5.97 1.07
N VAL A 5 1.35 5.47 -0.15
CA VAL A 5 0.77 4.20 -0.57
C VAL A 5 1.89 3.16 -0.67
N ILE A 6 1.69 1.99 -0.09
CA ILE A 6 2.68 0.91 -0.12
C ILE A 6 2.03 -0.44 -0.43
N THR A 7 2.51 -1.11 -1.49
CA THR A 7 2.16 -2.51 -1.77
C THR A 7 3.10 -3.46 -1.04
N GLY A 8 2.62 -4.63 -0.63
CA GLY A 8 3.43 -5.63 0.07
C GLY A 8 3.71 -5.25 1.53
N CYS A 9 2.80 -4.54 2.19
CA CYS A 9 3.01 -3.97 3.52
C CYS A 9 2.90 -4.98 4.67
N ALA A 10 2.39 -6.20 4.45
CA ALA A 10 2.15 -7.17 5.51
C ALA A 10 3.40 -7.95 5.92
N SER A 11 4.47 -7.92 5.12
CA SER A 11 5.69 -8.69 5.40
C SER A 11 6.96 -8.08 4.83
N GLY A 12 8.11 -8.67 5.19
CA GLY A 12 9.41 -8.35 4.61
C GLY A 12 9.77 -6.86 4.65
N ILE A 13 10.36 -6.38 3.55
CA ILE A 13 10.79 -4.98 3.40
C ILE A 13 9.60 -4.02 3.52
N GLY A 14 8.45 -4.36 2.93
CA GLY A 14 7.29 -3.48 2.95
C GLY A 14 6.79 -3.21 4.37
N ARG A 15 6.72 -4.24 5.22
CA ARG A 15 6.34 -4.07 6.64
C ARG A 15 7.30 -3.18 7.42
N GLU A 16 8.60 -3.39 7.26
CA GLU A 16 9.62 -2.59 7.97
C GLU A 16 9.60 -1.12 7.51
N VAL A 17 9.34 -0.88 6.22
CA VAL A 17 9.17 0.48 5.68
C VAL A 17 7.88 1.12 6.23
N THR A 18 6.76 0.40 6.25
CA THR A 18 5.50 0.87 6.84
C THR A 18 5.70 1.29 8.29
N GLN A 19 6.34 0.45 9.12
CA GLN A 19 6.59 0.78 10.53
C GLN A 19 7.46 2.03 10.70
N LYS A 20 8.52 2.17 9.90
CA LYS A 20 9.39 3.36 9.94
C LYS A 20 8.65 4.63 9.56
N LEU A 21 7.83 4.59 8.51
CA LEU A 21 7.09 5.76 8.05
C LEU A 21 5.95 6.14 9.00
N LEU A 22 5.27 5.16 9.60
CA LEU A 22 4.30 5.41 10.68
C LEU A 22 4.98 6.06 11.88
N ALA A 23 6.14 5.56 12.32
CA ALA A 23 6.91 6.15 13.42
C ALA A 23 7.39 7.58 13.12
N ALA A 24 7.59 7.92 11.85
CA ALA A 24 7.92 9.26 11.38
C ALA A 24 6.69 10.19 11.21
N GLY A 25 5.48 9.70 11.51
CA GLY A 25 4.25 10.50 11.48
C GLY A 25 3.64 10.67 10.07
N HIS A 26 3.94 9.77 9.14
CA HIS A 26 3.26 9.72 7.84
C HIS A 26 1.92 8.97 7.92
N GLU A 27 1.00 9.31 7.01
CA GLU A 27 -0.23 8.56 6.80
C GLU A 27 0.04 7.45 5.79
N ILE A 28 -0.30 6.20 6.12
CA ILE A 28 -0.04 5.04 5.27
C ILE A 28 -1.35 4.42 4.81
N ILE A 29 -1.42 4.09 3.53
CA ILE A 29 -2.41 3.18 2.95
C ILE A 29 -1.67 1.95 2.42
N GLY A 30 -1.83 0.83 3.12
CA GLY A 30 -1.24 -0.45 2.76
C GLY A 30 -2.09 -1.24 1.78
N ILE A 31 -1.44 -1.90 0.82
CA ILE A 31 -2.04 -2.86 -0.09
C ILE A 31 -1.32 -4.20 0.06
N ASP A 32 -2.04 -5.26 0.37
CA ASP A 32 -1.48 -6.62 0.48
C ASP A 32 -2.59 -7.67 0.34
N LEU A 33 -2.23 -8.96 0.37
CA LEU A 33 -3.17 -10.08 0.38
C LEU A 33 -3.89 -10.24 1.74
N ARG A 34 -3.34 -9.67 2.81
CA ARG A 34 -3.85 -9.71 4.19
C ARG A 34 -3.27 -8.56 5.02
N ASP A 35 -3.84 -8.28 6.18
CA ASP A 35 -3.29 -7.32 7.15
C ASP A 35 -2.95 -5.93 6.56
N ALA A 36 -3.82 -5.42 5.69
CA ALA A 36 -3.65 -4.16 4.97
C ALA A 36 -4.98 -3.39 4.85
N ASP A 37 -4.88 -2.08 4.58
CA ASP A 37 -6.06 -1.21 4.39
C ASP A 37 -6.85 -1.56 3.13
N ILE A 38 -6.15 -2.09 2.12
CA ILE A 38 -6.69 -2.58 0.86
C ILE A 38 -6.24 -4.03 0.70
N ILE A 39 -7.19 -4.96 0.81
CA ILE A 39 -6.94 -6.38 0.58
C ILE A 39 -7.13 -6.70 -0.90
N ALA A 40 -6.04 -6.96 -1.62
CA ALA A 40 -6.06 -7.19 -3.07
C ALA A 40 -4.96 -8.15 -3.55
N ASP A 41 -5.32 -9.02 -4.51
CA ASP A 41 -4.38 -9.87 -5.23
C ASP A 41 -3.86 -9.18 -6.50
N LEU A 42 -2.65 -8.63 -6.42
CA LEU A 42 -2.01 -7.89 -7.50
C LEU A 42 -1.54 -8.78 -8.67
N SER A 43 -1.59 -10.11 -8.54
CA SER A 43 -1.29 -11.03 -9.64
C SER A 43 -2.39 -11.01 -10.72
N THR A 44 -3.62 -10.68 -10.34
CA THR A 44 -4.78 -10.65 -11.24
C THR A 44 -5.05 -9.25 -11.81
N PHE A 45 -5.66 -9.18 -12.99
CA PHE A 45 -6.10 -7.91 -13.56
C PHE A 45 -7.14 -7.20 -12.68
N GLU A 46 -8.16 -7.95 -12.22
CA GLU A 46 -9.22 -7.41 -11.37
C GLU A 46 -8.70 -6.93 -10.02
N GLY A 47 -7.77 -7.67 -9.40
CA GLY A 47 -7.17 -7.24 -8.14
C GLY A 47 -6.34 -5.96 -8.26
N ARG A 48 -5.59 -5.78 -9.37
CA ARG A 48 -4.92 -4.49 -9.64
C ARG A 48 -5.91 -3.35 -9.85
N LYS A 49 -6.99 -3.59 -10.61
CA LYS A 49 -8.04 -2.59 -10.86
C LYS A 49 -8.72 -2.16 -9.55
N LYS A 50 -9.06 -3.12 -8.70
CA LYS A 50 -9.60 -2.89 -7.34
C LYS A 50 -8.64 -2.06 -6.50
N ALA A 51 -7.36 -2.47 -6.44
CA ALA A 51 -6.35 -1.77 -5.64
C ALA A 51 -6.19 -0.31 -6.07
N ILE A 52 -6.17 -0.03 -7.38
CA ILE A 52 -6.13 1.33 -7.91
C ILE A 52 -7.36 2.13 -7.51
N SER A 53 -8.56 1.59 -7.72
CA SER A 53 -9.82 2.28 -7.39
C SER A 53 -9.89 2.63 -5.91
N GLU A 54 -9.68 1.66 -5.02
CA GLU A 54 -9.76 1.89 -3.57
C GLU A 54 -8.65 2.82 -3.07
N THR A 55 -7.47 2.79 -3.70
CA THR A 55 -6.41 3.74 -3.39
C THR A 55 -6.86 5.16 -3.72
N LEU A 56 -7.37 5.41 -4.93
CA LEU A 56 -7.83 6.73 -5.34
C LEU A 56 -8.96 7.25 -4.46
N ASP A 57 -9.89 6.37 -4.06
CA ASP A 57 -11.00 6.71 -3.17
C ASP A 57 -10.49 7.10 -1.77
N LYS A 58 -9.57 6.32 -1.19
CA LYS A 58 -8.99 6.59 0.13
C LYS A 58 -8.06 7.79 0.14
N THR A 59 -7.35 8.04 -0.95
CA THR A 59 -6.39 9.14 -1.03
C THR A 59 -7.01 10.45 -1.48
N GLY A 60 -8.25 10.46 -1.98
CA GLY A 60 -8.78 11.62 -2.69
C GLY A 60 -8.01 11.91 -3.97
N SER A 61 -7.43 10.88 -4.60
CA SER A 61 -6.59 10.94 -5.79
C SER A 61 -5.26 11.72 -5.65
N GLU A 62 -4.79 11.96 -4.42
CA GLU A 62 -3.52 12.63 -4.13
C GLU A 62 -2.56 11.71 -3.36
N ILE A 63 -1.34 11.48 -3.86
CA ILE A 63 -0.32 10.64 -3.23
C ILE A 63 1.02 11.38 -3.27
N ASP A 64 1.71 11.46 -2.13
CA ASP A 64 3.06 12.06 -2.07
C ASP A 64 4.15 11.02 -2.36
N ILE A 65 3.95 9.80 -1.87
CA ILE A 65 4.94 8.72 -1.93
C ILE A 65 4.24 7.40 -2.31
N LEU A 66 4.76 6.71 -3.31
CA LEU A 66 4.34 5.38 -3.71
C LEU A 66 5.50 4.39 -3.59
N ILE A 67 5.29 3.29 -2.87
CA ILE A 67 6.29 2.24 -2.66
C ILE A 67 5.72 0.91 -3.15
N THR A 68 6.36 0.31 -4.16
CA THR A 68 5.91 -0.96 -4.76
C THR A 68 6.74 -2.13 -4.23
N ALA A 69 6.46 -2.58 -3.01
CA ALA A 69 7.22 -3.66 -2.35
C ALA A 69 6.57 -5.05 -2.47
N ALA A 70 5.37 -5.16 -3.04
CA ALA A 70 4.79 -6.46 -3.38
C ALA A 70 5.59 -7.14 -4.50
N GLY A 71 5.99 -8.39 -4.29
CA GLY A 71 6.71 -9.20 -5.25
C GLY A 71 6.78 -10.66 -4.83
N MET A 72 6.99 -11.54 -5.81
CA MET A 72 7.26 -12.97 -5.59
C MET A 72 8.55 -13.35 -6.31
N GLY A 73 9.22 -14.40 -5.86
CA GLY A 73 10.42 -14.99 -6.45
C GLY A 73 10.28 -16.49 -6.59
#